data_AF-A0A7W0R8W3-F1
#
_entry.id   AF-A0A7W0R8W3-F1
#
_cell.length_a   1.000
_cell.length_b   1.000
_cell.length_c   1.000
_cell.angle_alpha   90.00
_cell.angle_beta   90.00
_cell.angle_gamma   90.00
#
_symmetry.space_group_name_H-M   'P 1'
#
loop_
_entity.id
_entity.type
_entity.pdbx_description
1 polymer ?
#
loop_
_entity_poly.entity_id
_entity_poly.type
_entity_poly.pdbx_seq_one_letter_code
_entity_poly.pdbx_strand_id
1 'polypeptide(L)'
;MTMDRHDILSPKLGDYVLGDVTPEEIREIEGHVRDCAECAAELGELSLVMEGLARVPEPVTPPPALKRRVLESIASLPKAGQTVDTARRGWNPGWLAAAAAMILALGGALYL
;
A
#
# COMPACT_ATOMS: atom_id res chain seq x y z
N MET A 1 3.88 24.14 -20.79
CA MET A 1 5.11 23.35 -20.69
C MET A 1 4.86 22.31 -19.62
N THR A 2 4.33 21.16 -20.01
CA THR A 2 4.12 20.02 -19.10
C THR A 2 5.49 19.41 -18.84
N MET A 3 6.01 19.56 -17.63
CA MET A 3 7.24 18.87 -17.21
C MET A 3 6.94 17.38 -17.04
N ASP A 4 7.88 16.53 -17.46
CA ASP A 4 7.72 15.09 -17.31
C ASP A 4 7.82 14.71 -15.83
N ARG A 5 7.12 13.65 -15.41
CA ARG A 5 7.16 13.14 -14.03
C ARG A 5 8.59 12.74 -13.64
N HIS A 6 9.37 12.25 -14.59
CA HIS A 6 10.79 11.95 -14.40
C HIS A 6 11.59 13.19 -13.98
N ASP A 7 11.44 14.32 -14.70
CA ASP A 7 12.17 15.57 -14.44
C ASP A 7 11.90 16.13 -13.03
N ILE A 8 10.70 15.86 -12.49
CA ILE A 8 10.28 16.33 -11.17
C ILE A 8 10.81 15.41 -10.06
N LEU A 9 10.85 14.09 -10.30
CA LEU A 9 11.10 13.10 -9.26
C LEU A 9 12.56 12.63 -9.18
N SER A 10 13.30 12.56 -10.30
CA SER A 10 14.74 12.23 -10.29
C SER A 10 15.53 13.09 -9.29
N PRO A 11 15.43 14.44 -9.29
CA PRO A 11 16.20 15.25 -8.34
C PRO A 11 15.81 15.03 -6.87
N LYS A 12 14.63 14.46 -6.59
CA LYS A 12 14.14 14.18 -5.23
C LYS A 12 14.63 12.84 -4.67
N LEU A 13 15.32 12.01 -5.46
CA LEU A 13 15.82 10.72 -4.99
C LEU A 13 16.88 10.86 -3.88
N GLY A 14 17.69 11.92 -3.94
CA GLY A 14 18.64 12.25 -2.88
C GLY A 14 17.95 12.56 -1.55
N ASP A 15 16.93 13.41 -1.58
CA ASP A 15 16.14 13.76 -0.40
C ASP A 15 15.42 12.53 0.15
N TYR A 16 14.91 11.66 -0.73
CA TYR A 16 14.27 10.41 -0.36
C TYR A 16 15.19 9.49 0.46
N VAL A 17 16.43 9.26 0.02
CA VAL A 17 17.36 8.39 0.76
C VAL A 17 17.84 9.00 2.06
N LEU A 18 17.82 10.34 2.18
CA LEU A 18 18.10 11.07 3.41
C LEU A 18 16.89 11.10 4.37
N GLY A 19 15.70 10.72 3.89
CA GLY A 19 14.45 10.80 4.63
C GLY A 19 13.88 12.22 4.73
N ASP A 20 14.31 13.15 3.87
CA ASP A 20 13.88 14.56 3.84
C ASP A 20 12.76 14.79 2.81
N VAL A 21 11.74 13.95 2.86
CA VAL A 21 10.59 13.98 1.93
C VAL A 21 9.29 13.81 2.68
N THR A 22 8.22 14.38 2.13
CA THR A 22 6.86 14.22 2.67
C THR A 22 6.30 12.82 2.38
N PRO A 23 5.29 12.36 3.15
CA PRO A 23 4.61 11.09 2.87
C PRO A 23 3.99 11.02 1.47
N GLU A 24 3.57 12.15 0.93
CA GLU A 24 3.04 12.29 -0.43
C GLU A 24 4.15 12.01 -1.46
N GLU A 25 5.30 12.66 -1.32
CA GLU A 25 6.45 12.49 -2.20
C GLU A 25 7.00 11.06 -2.16
N ILE A 26 7.02 10.42 -0.98
CA ILE A 26 7.38 8.99 -0.86
C ILE A 26 6.54 8.14 -1.79
N ARG A 27 5.21 8.32 -1.79
CA ARG A 27 4.31 7.52 -2.63
C ARG A 27 4.52 7.79 -4.12
N GLU A 28 4.80 9.04 -4.48
CA GLU A 28 5.06 9.44 -5.86
C GLU A 28 6.38 8.86 -6.38
N ILE A 29 7.44 8.96 -5.58
CA ILE A 29 8.76 8.41 -5.88
C ILE A 29 8.69 6.89 -5.99
N GLU A 30 8.11 6.21 -5.00
CA GLU A 30 7.95 4.75 -5.01
C GLU A 30 7.10 4.27 -6.19
N GLY A 31 6.10 5.06 -6.60
CA GLY A 31 5.32 4.84 -7.81
C GLY A 31 6.19 4.92 -9.07
N HIS A 32 7.00 5.96 -9.16
CA HIS A 32 7.83 6.22 -10.34
C HIS A 32 8.97 5.22 -10.51
N VAL A 33 9.72 4.89 -9.45
CA VAL A 33 10.85 3.96 -9.54
C VAL A 33 10.42 2.52 -9.86
N ARG A 34 9.15 2.17 -9.63
CA ARG A 34 8.59 0.89 -10.10
C ARG A 34 8.50 0.80 -11.63
N ASP A 35 8.32 1.95 -12.30
CA ASP A 35 8.07 2.02 -13.73
C ASP A 35 9.25 2.64 -14.52
N CYS A 36 10.22 3.24 -13.85
CA CYS A 36 11.38 3.91 -14.45
C CYS A 36 12.70 3.24 -14.03
N ALA A 37 13.31 2.50 -14.96
CA ALA A 37 14.55 1.76 -14.70
C ALA A 37 15.75 2.66 -14.37
N GLU A 38 15.79 3.87 -14.93
CA GLU A 38 16.85 4.85 -14.66
C GLU A 38 16.80 5.34 -13.22
N CYS A 39 15.63 5.83 -12.77
CA CYS A 39 15.45 6.27 -11.39
C CYS A 39 15.56 5.12 -10.38
N ALA A 40 15.18 3.89 -10.76
CA ALA A 40 15.40 2.71 -9.92
C ALA A 40 16.90 2.41 -9.74
N ALA A 41 17.69 2.52 -10.81
CA ALA A 41 19.14 2.34 -10.77
C ALA A 41 19.80 3.42 -9.91
N GLU A 42 19.45 4.69 -10.12
CA GLU A 42 19.94 5.83 -9.34
C GLU A 42 19.62 5.67 -7.85
N LEU A 43 18.37 5.33 -7.51
CA LEU A 43 17.97 5.06 -6.13
C LEU A 43 18.79 3.92 -5.51
N GLY A 44 19.10 2.87 -6.29
CA GLY A 44 19.97 1.77 -5.85
C GLY A 44 21.38 2.24 -5.52
N GLU A 45 22.00 3.06 -6.37
CA GLU A 45 23.33 3.63 -6.14
C GLU A 45 23.36 4.50 -4.88
N LEU A 46 22.39 5.39 -4.73
CA LEU A 46 22.24 6.24 -3.55
C LEU A 46 22.04 5.42 -2.27
N SER A 47 21.24 4.35 -2.33
CA SER A 47 20.99 3.46 -1.19
C SER A 47 22.26 2.75 -0.73
N LEU A 48 23.11 2.30 -1.66
CA LEU A 48 24.40 1.68 -1.34
C LEU A 48 25.34 2.64 -0.61
N VAL A 49 25.35 3.92 -1.00
CA VAL A 49 26.12 4.95 -0.28
C VAL A 49 25.60 5.11 1.14
N MET A 50 24.27 5.22 1.32
CA MET A 50 23.65 5.35 2.64
C MET A 50 23.92 4.16 3.55
N GLU A 51 23.91 2.93 3.02
CA GLU A 51 24.28 1.73 3.78
C GLU A 51 25.74 1.77 4.26
N GLY A 52 26.65 2.32 3.44
CA GLY A 52 28.04 2.54 3.82
C GLY A 52 28.15 3.57 4.93
N LEU A 53 27.45 4.71 4.80
CA LEU A 53 27.43 5.78 5.79
C LEU A 53 26.85 5.33 7.13
N ALA A 54 25.84 4.46 7.14
CA ALA A 54 25.21 3.93 8.35
C ALA A 54 26.19 3.15 9.26
N ARG A 55 27.34 2.71 8.73
CA ARG A 55 28.36 1.94 9.46
C ARG A 55 29.49 2.81 10.02
N VAL A 56 29.54 4.09 9.65
CA VAL A 56 30.58 5.03 10.10
C VAL A 56 30.47 5.40 11.58
N PRO A 57 29.27 5.63 12.15
CA PRO A 57 29.14 5.97 13.55
C PRO A 57 29.54 4.81 14.48
N GLU A 58 30.13 5.15 15.63
CA GLU A 58 30.40 4.17 16.68
C GLU A 58 29.09 3.55 17.19
N PRO A 59 28.98 2.21 17.29
CA PRO A 59 27.78 1.55 17.79
C PRO A 59 27.45 1.94 19.23
N VAL A 60 26.23 2.41 19.45
CA VAL A 60 25.71 2.68 20.80
C VAL A 60 24.86 1.51 21.29
N THR A 61 25.03 1.12 22.56
CA THR A 61 24.22 0.04 23.14
C THR A 61 22.83 0.57 23.52
N PRO A 62 21.73 0.08 22.91
CA PRO A 62 20.39 0.53 23.26
C PRO A 62 19.95 0.00 24.64
N PRO A 63 19.01 0.67 25.33
CA PRO A 63 18.45 0.15 26.58
C PRO A 63 17.81 -1.24 26.40
N PRO A 64 18.01 -2.19 27.33
CA PRO A 64 17.56 -3.58 27.16
C PRO A 64 16.04 -3.71 26.99
N ALA A 65 15.27 -2.78 27.59
CA ALA A 65 13.82 -2.74 27.44
C ALA A 65 13.34 -2.33 26.04
N LEU A 66 14.19 -1.68 25.22
CA LEU A 66 13.82 -1.20 23.88
C LEU A 66 13.43 -2.37 22.97
N LYS A 67 14.22 -3.45 23.00
CA LYS A 67 13.97 -4.65 22.19
C LYS A 67 12.57 -5.21 22.43
N ARG A 68 12.20 -5.36 23.72
CA ARG A 68 10.88 -5.88 24.10
C ARG A 68 9.76 -4.97 23.58
N ARG A 69 9.86 -3.65 23.80
CA ARG A 69 8.85 -2.69 23.35
C ARG A 69 8.65 -2.69 21.83
N VAL A 70 9.73 -2.76 21.05
CA VAL A 70 9.65 -2.81 19.58
C VAL A 70 8.93 -4.09 19.13
N LEU A 71 9.27 -5.24 19.70
CA LEU A 71 8.64 -6.52 19.34
C LEU A 71 7.15 -6.56 19.72
N GLU A 72 6.79 -6.03 20.90
CA GLU A 72 5.39 -5.89 21.31
C GLU A 72 4.61 -4.96 20.38
N SER A 73 5.21 -3.84 19.94
CA SER A 73 4.59 -2.91 19.00
C SER A 73 4.38 -3.51 17.61
N ILE A 74 5.23 -4.43 17.16
CA ILE A 74 5.04 -5.13 15.88
C ILE A 74 3.93 -6.17 16.02
N ALA A 75 3.87 -6.88 17.15
CA ALA A 75 2.86 -7.91 17.40
C ALA A 75 1.42 -7.37 17.47
N SER A 76 1.25 -6.09 17.81
CA SER A 76 -0.07 -5.43 17.85
C SER A 76 -0.55 -4.88 16.51
N LEU A 77 0.30 -4.86 15.47
CA LEU A 77 -0.10 -4.39 14.14
C LEU A 77 -1.13 -5.35 13.52
N PRO A 78 -2.17 -4.81 12.85
CA PRO A 78 -3.07 -5.64 12.05
C PRO A 78 -2.27 -6.41 11.00
N LYS A 79 -2.49 -7.72 10.89
CA LYS A 79 -1.87 -8.51 9.82
C LYS A 79 -2.38 -8.01 8.46
N ALA A 80 -1.48 -7.57 7.59
CA ALA A 80 -1.79 -7.23 6.22
C ALA A 80 -2.52 -8.41 5.56
N GLY A 81 -3.76 -8.18 5.11
CA GLY A 81 -4.63 -9.23 4.55
C GLY A 81 -5.89 -9.55 5.37
N GLN A 82 -6.09 -8.96 6.55
CA GLN A 82 -7.40 -8.96 7.20
C GLN A 82 -8.31 -7.91 6.55
N THR A 83 -8.62 -8.10 5.27
CA THR A 83 -9.77 -7.43 4.66
C THR A 83 -11.00 -7.89 5.41
N VAL A 84 -11.66 -6.97 6.09
CA VAL A 84 -13.02 -7.17 6.59
C VAL A 84 -13.85 -7.74 5.44
N ASP A 85 -14.27 -9.00 5.58
CA ASP A 85 -15.11 -9.72 4.63
C ASP A 85 -16.53 -9.14 4.68
N THR A 86 -16.68 -7.90 4.17
CA THR A 86 -17.94 -7.16 4.16
C THR A 86 -18.89 -7.66 3.07
N ALA A 87 -18.39 -8.46 2.13
CA ALA A 87 -19.13 -8.93 0.97
C ALA A 87 -20.24 -9.96 1.31
N ARG A 88 -20.20 -10.58 2.49
CA ARG A 88 -21.16 -11.65 2.87
C ARG A 88 -22.37 -11.20 3.69
N ARG A 89 -22.49 -9.92 4.06
CA ARG A 89 -23.51 -9.48 5.05
C ARG A 89 -24.89 -9.10 4.47
N GLY A 90 -25.04 -8.91 3.16
CA GLY A 90 -26.25 -8.28 2.60
C GLY A 90 -27.12 -9.12 1.67
N TRP A 91 -26.66 -10.28 1.17
CA TRP A 91 -27.40 -10.98 0.13
C TRP A 91 -28.42 -11.94 0.74
N ASN A 92 -29.68 -11.50 0.84
CA ASN A 92 -30.79 -12.35 1.23
C ASN A 92 -31.54 -12.83 -0.04
N PRO A 93 -31.28 -14.06 -0.54
CA PRO A 93 -31.82 -14.54 -1.83
C PRO A 93 -33.35 -14.74 -1.81
N GLY A 94 -34.01 -14.56 -0.66
CA GLY A 94 -35.46 -14.69 -0.51
C GLY A 94 -36.28 -13.75 -1.40
N TRP A 95 -35.80 -12.54 -1.71
CA TRP A 95 -36.50 -11.65 -2.66
C TRP A 95 -36.51 -12.28 -4.06
N LEU A 96 -35.38 -12.83 -4.53
CA LEU A 96 -35.28 -13.37 -5.89
C LEU A 96 -36.31 -14.50 -6.12
N ALA A 97 -36.54 -15.34 -5.10
CA ALA A 97 -37.58 -16.37 -5.15
C ALA A 97 -39.00 -15.77 -5.24
N ALA A 98 -39.29 -14.70 -4.48
CA ALA A 98 -40.59 -14.02 -4.52
C ALA A 98 -40.85 -13.34 -5.89
N ALA A 99 -39.82 -12.74 -6.50
CA ALA A 99 -39.92 -12.14 -7.82
C ALA A 99 -40.20 -13.18 -8.92
N ALA A 100 -39.53 -14.33 -8.88
CA ALA A 100 -39.77 -15.42 -9.83
C ALA A 100 -41.21 -15.98 -9.72
N ALA A 101 -41.73 -16.12 -8.51
CA ALA A 101 -43.11 -16.56 -8.28
C ALA A 101 -44.15 -15.58 -8.85
N MET A 102 -43.94 -14.27 -8.72
CA MET A 102 -44.82 -13.26 -9.32
C MET A 102 -44.83 -13.32 -10.85
N ILE A 103 -43.65 -13.48 -11.48
CA ILE A 103 -43.54 -13.57 -12.93
C ILE A 103 -44.27 -14.81 -13.46
N LEU A 104 -44.12 -15.95 -12.79
CA LEU A 104 -44.82 -17.18 -13.16
C LEU A 104 -46.34 -17.09 -12.95
N ALA A 105 -46.80 -16.44 -11.87
CA ALA A 105 -48.22 -16.24 -11.62
C ALA A 105 -48.87 -15.28 -12.63
N LEU A 106 -48.20 -14.17 -12.95
CA LEU A 106 -48.68 -13.20 -13.94
C LEU A 106 -48.62 -13.75 -15.37
N GLY A 107 -47.54 -14.46 -15.72
CA GLY A 107 -47.38 -15.09 -17.03
C GLY A 107 -48.33 -16.27 -17.25
N GLY A 108 -48.59 -17.07 -16.20
CA GLY A 108 -49.57 -18.16 -16.25
C GLY A 108 -51.00 -17.68 -16.40
N ALA A 109 -51.37 -16.54 -15.80
CA ALA A 109 -52.70 -15.95 -15.93
C ALA A 109 -52.99 -15.30 -17.31
N LEU A 110 -51.94 -15.03 -18.10
CA LEU A 110 -52.04 -14.52 -19.47
C LEU A 110 -52.10 -15.64 -20.54
N TYR A 111 -51.84 -16.88 -20.15
CA TYR A 111 -51.75 -18.04 -21.06
C TYR A 111 -52.86 -19.09 -20.86
N LEU A 112 -53.83 -18.82 -19.99
CA LEU A 112 -55.06 -19.60 -19.78
C LEU A 112 -56.26 -18.79 -20.27
#